data_AF-A0A6N9TY36-F1
#
_entry.id   AF-A0A6N9TY36-F1
#
_cell.length_a   1.000
_cell.length_b   1.000
_cell.length_c   1.000
_cell.angle_alpha   90.00
_cell.angle_beta   90.00
_cell.angle_gamma   90.00
#
_symmetry.space_group_name_H-M   'P 1'
#
loop_
_entity.id
_entity.type
_entity.pdbx_description
1 polymer ?
#
loop_
_entity_poly.entity_id
_entity_poly.type
_entity_poly.pdbx_seq_one_letter_code
_entity_poly.pdbx_strand_id
1 'polypeptide(L)'
;MTAPQSSANEEPVAPLYSMARFVETICSCPGFSMSRHSDKWEIRAENSTKPLVVPEVVTGTQYLEFTHKLYKMNWRPTPHLWSGAPSLSFEDVSPMDACELLLRIPWYQRTMEERKVEEWAGAMRRKEWRTTHQGLASDQQGMLYDGQHRLAAQVIVGITLRYSVARGIEGDTFNVVDRGKMRSSSYTFAAAGEKDAFNLSAALRLLWMWENHPIEKWKNRYPVSDDQLRAVLDRHPEIRHSVKRGKPIPRASARATTLVHYLATQACGSSEVPDQWYAQLGTGENFQRRDPGLVLRNYFLGGEMTEKGNRSPARGMQSAIQVMHLFATAWNNTCTGQQRVIAKAFGNYGVPNLKRPGPNHLFRFPMKDSGEADMLS
;
A
#
# COMPACT_ATOMS: atom_id res chain seq x y z
N MET A 1 -16.11 -2.63 32.35
CA MET A 1 -14.67 -2.97 32.40
C MET A 1 -14.01 -2.38 31.17
N THR A 2 -13.41 -1.22 31.34
CA THR A 2 -12.72 -0.43 30.33
C THR A 2 -11.38 -1.10 29.99
N ALA A 3 -11.18 -1.45 28.72
CA ALA A 3 -9.91 -1.95 28.23
C ALA A 3 -8.82 -0.88 28.36
N PRO A 4 -7.55 -1.24 28.61
CA PRO A 4 -6.48 -0.27 28.76
C PRO A 4 -6.22 0.40 27.40
N GLN A 5 -6.22 1.73 27.39
CA GLN A 5 -5.67 2.50 26.29
C GLN A 5 -4.18 2.14 26.16
N SER A 6 -3.84 1.52 25.03
CA SER A 6 -2.47 1.26 24.58
C SER A 6 -1.64 2.54 24.69
N SER A 7 -0.60 2.48 25.51
CA SER A 7 0.43 3.50 25.71
C SER A 7 1.10 3.93 24.41
N ALA A 8 1.15 5.26 24.21
CA ALA A 8 2.17 6.04 23.52
C ALA A 8 2.75 5.51 22.18
N ASN A 9 2.24 6.06 21.06
CA ASN A 9 3.03 6.24 19.84
C ASN A 9 4.10 7.32 20.10
N GLU A 10 5.24 6.96 20.68
CA GLU A 10 6.46 7.74 20.42
C GLU A 10 6.90 7.39 19.00
N GLU A 11 6.85 8.37 18.09
CA GLU A 11 7.49 8.18 16.78
C GLU A 11 8.97 7.88 17.02
N PRO A 12 9.52 6.78 16.45
CA PRO A 12 10.92 6.45 16.65
C PRO A 12 11.77 7.63 16.17
N VAL A 13 12.61 8.16 17.06
CA VAL A 13 13.54 9.26 16.75
C VAL A 13 14.34 8.84 15.52
N ALA A 14 14.28 9.66 14.46
CA ALA A 14 14.93 9.35 13.21
C ALA A 14 16.45 9.20 13.44
N PRO A 15 17.08 8.16 12.85
CA PRO A 15 18.52 7.96 13.00
C PRO A 15 19.29 9.13 12.40
N LEU A 16 20.36 9.51 13.08
CA LEU A 16 21.25 10.58 12.70
C LEU A 16 22.60 10.02 12.23
N TYR A 17 23.10 10.55 11.12
CA TYR A 17 24.32 10.12 10.46
C TYR A 17 25.31 11.27 10.38
N SER A 18 26.55 11.02 10.79
CA SER A 18 27.65 11.96 10.55
C SER A 18 28.00 11.98 9.07
N MET A 19 28.16 13.19 8.51
CA MET A 19 28.56 13.38 7.12
C MET A 19 30.07 13.38 6.91
N ALA A 20 30.88 13.17 7.95
CA ALA A 20 32.34 13.15 7.84
C ALA A 20 32.83 12.12 6.81
N ARG A 21 32.40 10.84 6.93
CA ARG A 21 32.76 9.78 5.98
C ARG A 21 32.19 9.99 4.58
N PHE A 22 31.00 10.57 4.48
CA PHE A 22 30.39 10.93 3.18
C PHE A 22 31.29 11.91 2.44
N VAL A 23 31.71 12.98 3.12
CA VAL A 23 32.57 14.02 2.55
C VAL A 23 33.97 13.48 2.22
N GLU A 24 34.55 12.68 3.10
CA GLU A 24 35.84 12.00 2.86
C GLU A 24 35.80 11.12 1.60
N THR A 25 34.74 10.31 1.46
CA THR A 25 34.55 9.44 0.29
C THR A 25 34.47 10.26 -1.00
N ILE A 26 33.78 11.41 -0.97
CA ILE A 26 33.62 12.27 -2.14
C ILE A 26 34.94 12.91 -2.56
N CYS A 27 35.69 13.43 -1.61
CA CYS A 27 36.97 14.10 -1.88
C CYS A 27 38.13 13.14 -2.13
N SER A 28 37.95 11.84 -1.91
CA SER A 28 38.87 10.83 -2.46
C SER A 28 38.83 10.76 -4.00
N CYS A 29 37.78 11.30 -4.62
CA CYS A 29 37.65 11.40 -6.08
C CYS A 29 38.30 12.70 -6.60
N PRO A 30 39.11 12.65 -7.67
CA PRO A 30 39.62 13.84 -8.32
C PRO A 30 38.48 14.78 -8.77
N GLY A 31 38.71 16.10 -8.74
CA GLY A 31 37.73 17.09 -9.20
C GLY A 31 36.79 17.64 -8.12
N PHE A 32 36.93 17.22 -6.87
CA PHE A 32 36.12 17.66 -5.73
C PHE A 32 36.99 18.12 -4.56
N SER A 33 36.68 19.29 -4.01
CA SER A 33 37.31 19.83 -2.80
C SER A 33 36.28 20.05 -1.69
N MET A 34 36.76 20.05 -0.44
CA MET A 34 35.94 20.34 0.74
C MET A 34 36.51 21.51 1.54
N SER A 35 35.61 22.29 2.15
CA SER A 35 35.93 23.16 3.28
C SER A 35 34.93 22.94 4.41
N ARG A 36 35.38 23.06 5.66
CA ARG A 36 34.52 22.97 6.84
C ARG A 36 34.28 24.36 7.40
N HIS A 37 33.02 24.71 7.61
CA HIS A 37 32.60 25.97 8.22
C HIS A 37 31.65 25.67 9.38
N SER A 38 32.19 25.69 10.61
CA SER A 38 31.48 25.30 11.83
C SER A 38 30.87 23.88 11.71
N ASP A 39 29.54 23.78 11.75
CA ASP A 39 28.78 22.52 11.74
C ASP A 39 28.34 22.11 10.33
N LYS A 40 29.03 22.61 9.29
CA LYS A 40 28.70 22.36 7.89
C LYS A 40 29.96 22.07 7.07
N TRP A 41 29.76 21.24 6.06
CA TRP A 41 30.71 20.92 5.02
C TRP A 41 30.28 21.59 3.72
N GLU A 42 31.20 22.25 3.03
CA GLU A 42 31.00 22.72 1.67
C GLU A 42 31.79 21.85 0.72
N ILE A 43 31.09 21.18 -0.20
CA ILE A 43 31.69 20.35 -1.24
C ILE A 43 31.63 21.14 -2.55
N ARG A 44 32.78 21.36 -3.20
CA ARG A 44 32.86 22.07 -4.48
C ARG A 44 33.41 21.15 -5.55
N ALA A 45 32.67 21.03 -6.66
CA ALA A 45 33.20 20.45 -7.88
C ALA A 45 33.98 21.51 -8.65
N GLU A 46 35.11 21.15 -9.26
CA GLU A 46 35.97 22.07 -10.04
C GLU A 46 35.19 22.84 -11.12
N ASN A 47 34.19 22.19 -11.73
CA ASN A 47 33.38 22.76 -12.80
C ASN A 47 32.09 23.46 -12.32
N SER A 48 31.88 23.62 -11.01
CA SER A 48 30.66 24.23 -10.44
C SER A 48 30.97 25.50 -9.65
N THR A 49 30.25 26.58 -9.95
CA THR A 49 30.34 27.83 -9.20
C THR A 49 29.62 27.77 -7.85
N LYS A 50 28.61 26.89 -7.71
CA LYS A 50 27.83 26.71 -6.48
C LYS A 50 28.31 25.49 -5.69
N PRO A 51 28.70 25.64 -4.41
CA PRO A 51 29.03 24.51 -3.55
C PRO A 51 27.77 23.77 -3.10
N LEU A 52 27.90 22.46 -2.85
CA LEU A 52 26.92 21.67 -2.13
C LEU A 52 27.21 21.78 -0.63
N VAL A 53 26.31 22.44 0.09
CA VAL A 53 26.41 22.61 1.55
C VAL A 53 25.70 21.46 2.25
N VAL A 54 26.41 20.75 3.10
CA VAL A 54 25.93 19.57 3.82
C VAL A 54 26.10 19.79 5.32
N PRO A 55 25.07 19.58 6.16
CA PRO A 55 25.21 19.62 7.62
C PRO A 55 26.18 18.54 8.14
N GLU A 56 26.76 18.74 9.33
CA GLU A 56 27.62 17.74 9.98
C GLU A 56 26.86 16.45 10.31
N VAL A 57 25.58 16.58 10.65
CA VAL A 57 24.70 15.46 10.99
C VAL A 57 23.38 15.58 10.24
N VAL A 58 22.91 14.47 9.66
CA VAL A 58 21.70 14.42 8.84
C VAL A 58 20.84 13.21 9.18
N THR A 59 19.55 13.26 8.87
CA THR A 59 18.69 12.07 8.88
C THR A 59 18.98 11.15 7.70
N GLY A 60 18.55 9.89 7.78
CA GLY A 60 18.69 8.95 6.65
C GLY A 60 18.07 9.46 5.34
N THR A 61 16.90 10.10 5.41
CA THR A 61 16.27 10.72 4.23
C THR A 61 17.13 11.82 3.63
N GLN A 62 17.66 12.72 4.47
CA GLN A 62 18.56 13.79 4.02
C GLN A 62 19.85 13.22 3.42
N TYR A 63 20.41 12.14 3.98
CA TYR A 63 21.58 11.45 3.41
C TYR A 63 21.31 10.99 1.97
N LEU A 64 20.16 10.37 1.71
CA LEU A 64 19.75 9.94 0.37
C LEU A 64 19.56 11.12 -0.59
N GLU A 65 18.97 12.22 -0.11
CA GLU A 65 18.83 13.44 -0.91
C GLU A 65 20.18 14.04 -1.32
N PHE A 66 21.14 14.12 -0.40
CA PHE A 66 22.49 14.60 -0.69
C PHE A 66 23.22 13.68 -1.65
N THR A 67 23.10 12.37 -1.48
CA THR A 67 23.64 11.36 -2.41
C THR A 67 23.08 11.58 -3.83
N HIS A 68 21.77 11.82 -3.96
CA HIS A 68 21.16 12.10 -5.27
C HIS A 68 21.62 13.44 -5.87
N LYS A 69 21.73 14.50 -5.07
CA LYS A 69 22.27 15.80 -5.51
C LYS A 69 23.71 15.66 -6.03
N LEU A 70 24.52 14.86 -5.35
CA LEU A 70 25.90 14.57 -5.72
C LEU A 70 26.00 13.88 -7.10
N TYR A 71 25.18 12.85 -7.35
CA TYR A 71 25.13 12.20 -8.67
C TYR A 71 24.73 13.17 -9.79
N LYS A 72 23.82 14.12 -9.51
CA LYS A 72 23.45 15.19 -10.44
C LYS A 72 24.57 16.18 -10.72
N MET A 73 25.51 16.36 -9.78
CA MET A 73 26.74 17.13 -9.97
C MET A 73 27.82 16.38 -10.76
N ASN A 74 27.46 15.27 -11.41
CA ASN A 74 28.35 14.42 -12.19
C ASN A 74 29.47 13.75 -11.39
N TRP A 75 29.33 13.65 -10.06
CA TRP A 75 30.22 12.85 -9.23
C TRP A 75 30.07 11.36 -9.57
N ARG A 76 31.18 10.63 -9.52
CA ARG A 76 31.22 9.18 -9.72
C ARG A 76 32.14 8.58 -8.65
N PRO A 77 31.74 7.48 -8.00
CA PRO A 77 32.58 6.82 -7.01
C PRO A 77 33.84 6.25 -7.68
N THR A 78 34.99 6.38 -7.00
CA THR A 78 36.22 5.72 -7.42
C THR A 78 36.06 4.20 -7.31
N PRO A 79 36.37 3.43 -8.37
CA PRO A 79 36.36 1.97 -8.31
C PRO A 79 37.27 1.43 -7.21
N HIS A 80 36.77 0.49 -6.43
CA HIS A 80 37.59 -0.29 -5.51
C HIS A 80 37.65 -1.72 -6.03
N LEU A 81 38.79 -2.10 -6.62
CA LEU A 81 38.96 -3.44 -7.15
C LEU A 81 38.86 -4.48 -6.03
N TRP A 82 37.98 -5.46 -6.23
CA TRP A 82 37.87 -6.62 -5.36
C TRP A 82 39.07 -7.54 -5.64
N SER A 83 39.88 -7.79 -4.61
CA SER A 83 41.10 -8.60 -4.71
C SER A 83 40.89 -10.09 -4.40
N GLY A 84 39.71 -10.46 -3.88
CA GLY A 84 39.37 -11.84 -3.54
C GLY A 84 38.73 -12.61 -4.70
N ALA A 85 38.52 -13.91 -4.49
CA ALA A 85 37.60 -14.68 -5.33
C ALA A 85 36.15 -14.18 -5.15
N PRO A 86 35.25 -14.38 -6.13
CA PRO A 86 33.83 -14.12 -5.95
C PRO A 86 33.28 -14.85 -4.72
N SER A 87 32.54 -14.15 -3.86
CA SER A 87 32.08 -14.70 -2.58
C SER A 87 30.60 -14.41 -2.32
N LEU A 88 29.95 -15.31 -1.57
CA LEU A 88 28.58 -15.16 -1.08
C LEU A 88 28.52 -15.55 0.40
N SER A 89 28.12 -14.61 1.26
CA SER A 89 28.07 -14.82 2.72
C SER A 89 26.88 -14.09 3.36
N PHE A 90 26.42 -14.57 4.51
CA PHE A 90 25.44 -13.85 5.32
C PHE A 90 26.15 -12.94 6.32
N GLU A 91 25.89 -11.64 6.23
CA GLU A 91 26.60 -10.61 7.00
C GLU A 91 25.63 -9.61 7.61
N ASP A 92 25.99 -9.13 8.81
CA ASP A 92 25.27 -8.06 9.48
C ASP A 92 25.78 -6.72 8.92
N VAL A 93 24.91 -6.00 8.21
CA VAL A 93 25.23 -4.72 7.59
C VAL A 93 24.70 -3.63 8.50
N SER A 94 25.58 -2.77 9.02
CA SER A 94 25.19 -1.65 9.85
C SER A 94 24.57 -0.52 9.01
N PRO A 95 23.86 0.43 9.65
CA PRO A 95 23.37 1.60 8.94
C PRO A 95 24.49 2.42 8.26
N MET A 96 25.69 2.45 8.83
CA MET A 96 26.82 3.16 8.24
C MET A 96 27.38 2.42 7.02
N ASP A 97 27.48 1.09 7.09
CA ASP A 97 27.87 0.27 5.94
C ASP A 97 26.88 0.45 4.77
N ALA A 98 25.57 0.53 5.09
CA ALA A 98 24.53 0.80 4.11
C ALA A 98 24.71 2.16 3.43
N CYS A 99 25.01 3.21 4.20
CA CYS A 99 25.35 4.54 3.67
C CYS A 99 26.54 4.48 2.69
N GLU A 100 27.62 3.79 3.06
CA GLU A 100 28.81 3.66 2.20
C GLU A 100 28.54 2.87 0.91
N LEU A 101 27.76 1.79 1.00
CA LEU A 101 27.34 1.00 -0.16
C LEU A 101 26.45 1.81 -1.12
N LEU A 102 25.60 2.71 -0.60
CA LEU A 102 24.73 3.57 -1.41
C LEU A 102 25.51 4.65 -2.20
N LEU A 103 26.72 5.00 -1.77
CA LEU A 103 27.63 5.87 -2.54
C LEU A 103 28.26 5.15 -3.75
N ARG A 104 28.15 3.83 -3.81
CA ARG A 104 28.78 2.98 -4.82
C ARG A 104 27.79 2.51 -5.89
N ILE A 105 26.68 3.20 -6.09
CA ILE A 105 25.69 2.86 -7.13
C ILE A 105 26.20 3.33 -8.51
N PRO A 106 26.21 2.47 -9.55
CA PRO A 106 26.52 2.90 -10.91
C PRO A 106 25.51 3.92 -11.44
N TRP A 107 25.98 4.89 -12.21
CA TRP A 107 25.12 5.97 -12.75
C TRP A 107 24.03 5.47 -13.71
N TYR A 108 24.22 4.32 -14.36
CA TYR A 108 23.26 3.71 -15.29
C TYR A 108 22.23 2.82 -14.59
N GLN A 109 22.38 2.60 -13.27
CA GLN A 109 21.47 1.80 -12.49
C GLN A 109 20.10 2.47 -12.39
N ARG A 110 19.03 1.67 -12.27
CA ARG A 110 17.66 2.18 -12.13
C ARG A 110 17.54 3.22 -11.01
N THR A 111 16.77 4.27 -11.25
CA THR A 111 16.44 5.26 -10.23
C THR A 111 15.71 4.60 -9.05
N MET A 112 16.01 5.04 -7.83
CA MET A 112 15.26 4.60 -6.64
C MET A 112 13.80 5.03 -6.73
N GLU A 113 12.89 4.15 -6.31
CA GLU A 113 11.46 4.43 -6.25
C GLU A 113 11.11 4.73 -4.80
N GLU A 114 10.88 5.99 -4.47
CA GLU A 114 10.61 6.47 -3.10
C GLU A 114 9.49 5.66 -2.42
N ARG A 115 8.42 5.39 -3.16
CA ARG A 115 7.28 4.59 -2.68
C ARG A 115 7.73 3.20 -2.19
N LYS A 116 8.64 2.55 -2.92
CA LYS A 116 9.13 1.21 -2.59
C LYS A 116 10.08 1.25 -1.40
N VAL A 117 10.90 2.29 -1.31
CA VAL A 117 11.76 2.53 -0.16
C VAL A 117 10.91 2.71 1.11
N GLU A 118 9.88 3.54 1.07
CA GLU A 118 9.00 3.77 2.23
C GLU A 118 8.21 2.50 2.62
N GLU A 119 7.74 1.73 1.64
CA GLU A 119 7.07 0.45 1.88
C GLU A 119 7.98 -0.52 2.67
N TRP A 120 9.26 -0.61 2.28
CA TRP A 120 10.23 -1.46 2.96
C TRP A 120 10.68 -0.90 4.30
N ALA A 121 10.87 0.42 4.41
CA ALA A 121 11.17 1.08 5.68
C ALA A 121 10.04 0.84 6.70
N GLY A 122 8.78 0.94 6.26
CA GLY A 122 7.62 0.59 7.08
C GLY A 122 7.66 -0.87 7.56
N ALA A 123 7.95 -1.82 6.67
CA ALA A 123 8.08 -3.24 7.04
C ALA A 123 9.23 -3.49 8.04
N MET A 124 10.36 -2.81 7.86
CA MET A 124 11.50 -2.86 8.78
C MET A 124 11.14 -2.31 10.17
N ARG A 125 10.46 -1.14 10.25
CA ARG A 125 9.98 -0.57 11.52
C ARG A 125 9.03 -1.51 12.26
N ARG A 126 8.15 -2.21 11.52
CA ARG A 126 7.22 -3.21 12.07
C ARG A 126 7.86 -4.57 12.36
N LYS A 127 9.18 -4.73 12.13
CA LYS A 127 9.91 -6.00 12.30
C LYS A 127 9.37 -7.15 11.45
N GLU A 128 8.76 -6.81 10.31
CA GLU A 128 8.25 -7.77 9.30
C GLU A 128 9.37 -8.20 8.33
N TRP A 129 10.49 -7.47 8.30
CA TRP A 129 11.62 -7.79 7.44
C TRP A 129 12.24 -9.15 7.80
N ARG A 130 12.46 -10.00 6.80
CA ARG A 130 13.11 -11.30 6.93
C ARG A 130 14.33 -11.38 6.04
N THR A 131 15.43 -11.90 6.58
CA THR A 131 16.62 -12.23 5.78
C THR A 131 16.29 -13.37 4.81
N THR A 132 16.65 -13.18 3.54
CA THR A 132 16.48 -14.21 2.50
C THR A 132 17.79 -14.37 1.74
N HIS A 133 17.84 -15.36 0.83
CA HIS A 133 18.97 -15.52 -0.09
C HIS A 133 19.15 -14.34 -1.05
N GLN A 134 18.08 -13.56 -1.31
CA GLN A 134 18.18 -12.29 -2.02
C GLN A 134 18.70 -11.23 -1.06
N GLY A 135 19.78 -10.53 -1.45
CA GLY A 135 20.38 -9.52 -0.60
C GLY A 135 21.05 -8.41 -1.38
N LEU A 136 22.37 -8.28 -1.21
CA LEU A 136 23.19 -7.21 -1.75
C LEU A 136 24.21 -7.82 -2.71
N ALA A 137 24.51 -7.11 -3.79
CA ALA A 137 25.50 -7.59 -4.74
C ALA A 137 26.38 -6.46 -5.25
N SER A 138 27.69 -6.69 -5.17
CA SER A 138 28.73 -5.80 -5.67
C SER A 138 29.62 -6.50 -6.70
N ASP A 139 30.01 -5.74 -7.72
CA ASP A 139 30.87 -6.23 -8.79
C ASP A 139 32.36 -6.22 -8.38
N GLN A 140 33.23 -6.60 -9.31
CA GLN A 140 34.68 -6.57 -9.14
C GLN A 140 35.25 -5.16 -8.98
N GLN A 141 34.51 -4.12 -9.35
CA GLN A 141 34.88 -2.71 -9.18
C GLN A 141 34.35 -2.15 -7.83
N GLY A 142 33.70 -3.00 -7.03
CA GLY A 142 33.11 -2.62 -5.75
C GLY A 142 31.83 -1.79 -5.90
N MET A 143 31.20 -1.81 -7.07
CA MET A 143 29.98 -1.07 -7.36
C MET A 143 28.75 -1.90 -6.99
N LEU A 144 27.78 -1.27 -6.33
CA LEU A 144 26.54 -1.89 -5.88
C LEU A 144 25.49 -1.90 -7.00
N TYR A 145 25.15 -3.09 -7.51
CA TYR A 145 24.14 -3.24 -8.58
C TYR A 145 22.84 -3.94 -8.10
N ASP A 146 22.83 -4.55 -6.91
CA ASP A 146 21.59 -5.00 -6.26
C ASP A 146 21.56 -4.60 -4.79
N GLY A 147 20.37 -4.26 -4.30
CA GLY A 147 20.14 -3.91 -2.89
C GLY A 147 19.87 -2.44 -2.61
N GLN A 148 19.94 -1.54 -3.59
CA GLN A 148 19.80 -0.08 -3.36
C GLN A 148 18.54 0.30 -2.57
N HIS A 149 17.37 -0.27 -2.89
CA HIS A 149 16.12 0.04 -2.18
C HIS A 149 16.12 -0.54 -0.76
N ARG A 150 16.82 -1.68 -0.52
CA ARG A 150 16.92 -2.34 0.79
C ARG A 150 17.79 -1.49 1.71
N LEU A 151 18.94 -1.07 1.21
CA LEU A 151 19.87 -0.20 1.93
C LEU A 151 19.25 1.18 2.19
N ALA A 152 18.57 1.78 1.20
CA ALA A 152 17.89 3.07 1.39
C ALA A 152 16.81 2.98 2.49
N ALA A 153 16.00 1.92 2.49
CA ALA A 153 15.01 1.68 3.53
C ALA A 153 15.67 1.50 4.91
N GLN A 154 16.76 0.73 4.97
CA GLN A 154 17.52 0.51 6.19
C GLN A 154 18.12 1.81 6.75
N VAL A 155 18.67 2.68 5.90
CA VAL A 155 19.23 3.99 6.29
C VAL A 155 18.13 4.92 6.82
N ILE A 156 16.92 4.85 6.28
CA ILE A 156 15.79 5.62 6.82
C ILE A 156 15.39 5.11 8.22
N VAL A 157 15.50 3.81 8.48
CA VAL A 157 15.05 3.18 9.73
C VAL A 157 16.15 3.15 10.80
N GLY A 158 17.42 3.09 10.41
CA GLY A 158 18.56 3.15 11.34
C GLY A 158 18.87 1.86 12.07
N ILE A 159 18.59 0.70 11.45
CA ILE A 159 18.79 -0.63 12.07
C ILE A 159 19.89 -1.43 11.37
N THR A 160 20.59 -2.28 12.12
CA THR A 160 21.47 -3.30 11.55
C THR A 160 20.62 -4.47 11.04
N LEU A 161 20.87 -4.89 9.79
CA LEU A 161 20.14 -5.99 9.17
C LEU A 161 21.11 -7.01 8.58
N ARG A 162 20.74 -8.28 8.69
CA ARG A 162 21.49 -9.38 8.09
C ARG A 162 21.08 -9.59 6.63
N TYR A 163 22.03 -9.56 5.72
CA TYR A 163 21.82 -9.82 4.29
C TYR A 163 22.69 -10.95 3.79
N SER A 164 22.23 -11.61 2.73
CA SER A 164 23.09 -12.35 1.81
C SER A 164 23.90 -11.34 0.99
N VAL A 165 25.23 -11.37 1.04
CA VAL A 165 26.11 -10.39 0.40
C VAL A 165 27.00 -11.09 -0.60
N ALA A 166 26.83 -10.74 -1.88
CA ALA A 166 27.67 -11.18 -2.99
C ALA A 166 28.72 -10.11 -3.31
N ARG A 167 30.00 -10.49 -3.42
CA ARG A 167 31.10 -9.58 -3.78
C ARG A 167 31.95 -10.16 -4.91
N GLY A 168 32.53 -9.29 -5.73
CA GLY A 168 33.43 -9.69 -6.80
C GLY A 168 32.75 -10.39 -7.97
N ILE A 169 31.45 -10.15 -8.16
CA ILE A 169 30.70 -10.74 -9.28
C ILE A 169 31.10 -10.04 -10.58
N GLU A 170 31.14 -10.78 -11.69
CA GLU A 170 31.43 -10.22 -13.01
C GLU A 170 30.36 -9.19 -13.43
N GLY A 171 30.78 -8.00 -13.84
CA GLY A 171 29.90 -6.84 -14.02
C GLY A 171 28.81 -6.96 -15.09
N ASP A 172 28.91 -7.92 -16.03
CA ASP A 172 27.91 -8.10 -17.11
C ASP A 172 26.63 -8.85 -16.66
N THR A 173 26.53 -9.22 -15.37
CA THR A 173 25.32 -9.90 -14.89
C THR A 173 24.08 -9.01 -14.82
N PHE A 174 24.20 -7.68 -14.96
CA PHE A 174 23.07 -6.75 -14.88
C PHE A 174 21.91 -7.12 -15.82
N ASN A 175 22.22 -7.57 -17.04
CA ASN A 175 21.22 -7.88 -18.05
C ASN A 175 20.38 -9.14 -17.73
N VAL A 176 20.86 -10.03 -16.86
CA VAL A 176 20.24 -11.34 -16.59
C VAL A 176 19.57 -11.45 -15.22
N VAL A 177 19.80 -10.48 -14.33
CA VAL A 177 19.25 -10.48 -12.97
C VAL A 177 17.78 -10.00 -12.95
N ASP A 178 16.97 -10.61 -12.08
CA ASP A 178 15.61 -10.18 -11.71
C ASP A 178 14.55 -10.07 -12.84
N ARG A 179 14.55 -11.01 -13.80
CA ARG A 179 13.45 -11.15 -14.79
C ARG A 179 12.29 -12.05 -14.33
N GLY A 180 12.29 -12.49 -13.08
CA GLY A 180 11.30 -13.43 -12.54
C GLY A 180 9.92 -12.82 -12.25
N LYS A 181 8.87 -13.65 -12.27
CA LYS A 181 7.52 -13.25 -11.84
C LYS A 181 7.51 -13.01 -10.33
N MET A 182 7.12 -11.81 -9.91
CA MET A 182 6.97 -11.47 -8.49
C MET A 182 5.86 -12.33 -7.85
N ARG A 183 6.14 -12.90 -6.67
CA ARG A 183 5.10 -13.55 -5.85
C ARG A 183 4.14 -12.47 -5.35
N SER A 184 2.85 -12.62 -5.65
CA SER A 184 1.81 -11.71 -5.17
C SER A 184 1.28 -12.16 -3.80
N SER A 185 0.62 -11.27 -3.05
CA SER A 185 -0.06 -11.67 -1.81
C SER A 185 -1.01 -12.84 -2.03
N SER A 186 -1.74 -12.86 -3.15
CA SER A 186 -2.60 -13.99 -3.54
C SER A 186 -1.83 -15.30 -3.66
N TYR A 187 -0.59 -15.28 -4.16
CA TYR A 187 0.26 -16.47 -4.19
C TYR A 187 0.65 -16.90 -2.78
N THR A 188 1.05 -15.96 -1.93
CA THR A 188 1.39 -16.22 -0.53
C THR A 188 0.23 -16.87 0.24
N PHE A 189 -0.99 -16.36 0.08
CA PHE A 189 -2.18 -16.93 0.71
C PHE A 189 -2.55 -18.30 0.12
N ALA A 190 -2.43 -18.49 -1.19
CA ALA A 190 -2.65 -19.79 -1.81
C ALA A 190 -1.66 -20.85 -1.30
N ALA A 191 -0.39 -20.48 -1.15
CA ALA A 191 0.65 -21.34 -0.58
C ALA A 191 0.38 -21.69 0.89
N ALA A 192 -0.31 -20.81 1.63
CA ALA A 192 -0.78 -21.06 3.00
C ALA A 192 -2.07 -21.92 3.06
N GLY A 193 -2.59 -22.40 1.92
CA GLY A 193 -3.78 -23.26 1.86
C GLY A 193 -5.11 -22.51 1.76
N GLU A 194 -5.09 -21.18 1.61
CA GLU A 194 -6.33 -20.39 1.48
C GLU A 194 -7.01 -20.63 0.14
N LYS A 195 -8.33 -20.82 0.19
CA LYS A 195 -9.18 -20.93 -0.99
C LYS A 195 -9.52 -19.53 -1.50
N ASP A 196 -9.63 -19.40 -2.83
CA ASP A 196 -9.90 -18.11 -3.49
C ASP A 196 -8.96 -16.98 -2.99
N ALA A 197 -7.67 -17.31 -2.89
CA ALA A 197 -6.64 -16.43 -2.33
C ALA A 197 -6.56 -15.07 -3.03
N PHE A 198 -6.97 -14.98 -4.30
CA PHE A 198 -7.04 -13.73 -5.03
C PHE A 198 -8.09 -12.79 -4.43
N ASN A 199 -9.35 -13.23 -4.32
CA ASN A 199 -10.41 -12.41 -3.74
C ASN A 199 -10.21 -12.20 -2.24
N LEU A 200 -9.71 -13.21 -1.52
CA LEU A 200 -9.38 -13.07 -0.10
C LEU A 200 -8.32 -11.98 0.14
N SER A 201 -7.18 -12.02 -0.57
CA SER A 201 -6.13 -11.02 -0.42
C SER A 201 -6.62 -9.60 -0.79
N ALA A 202 -7.48 -9.49 -1.81
CA ALA A 202 -8.08 -8.22 -2.20
C ALA A 202 -9.09 -7.68 -1.16
N ALA A 203 -9.88 -8.55 -0.54
CA ALA A 203 -10.83 -8.20 0.51
C ALA A 203 -10.14 -7.82 1.82
N LEU A 204 -9.12 -8.58 2.23
CA LEU A 204 -8.29 -8.28 3.41
C LEU A 204 -7.61 -6.92 3.30
N ARG A 205 -7.09 -6.56 2.11
CA ARG A 205 -6.51 -5.23 1.90
C ARG A 205 -7.55 -4.12 2.07
N LEU A 206 -8.77 -4.34 1.60
CA LEU A 206 -9.86 -3.37 1.74
C LEU A 206 -10.31 -3.26 3.21
N LEU A 207 -10.40 -4.37 3.93
CA LEU A 207 -10.71 -4.39 5.36
C LEU A 207 -9.59 -3.72 6.18
N TRP A 208 -8.33 -3.98 5.87
CA TRP A 208 -7.20 -3.30 6.51
C TRP A 208 -7.30 -1.78 6.32
N MET A 209 -7.59 -1.32 5.10
CA MET A 209 -7.77 0.10 4.82
C MET A 209 -8.97 0.69 5.58
N TRP A 210 -10.06 -0.08 5.70
CA TRP A 210 -11.25 0.27 6.48
C TRP A 210 -10.95 0.49 7.96
N GLU A 211 -10.11 -0.35 8.55
CA GLU A 211 -9.78 -0.27 9.97
C GLU A 211 -8.76 0.81 10.31
N ASN A 212 -7.84 1.10 9.38
CA ASN A 212 -6.67 1.93 9.67
C ASN A 212 -6.75 3.34 9.08
N HIS A 213 -7.64 3.59 8.10
CA HIS A 213 -7.69 4.86 7.40
C HIS A 213 -9.11 5.35 7.10
N PRO A 214 -9.35 6.67 7.22
CA PRO A 214 -10.59 7.25 6.74
C PRO A 214 -10.69 7.11 5.21
N ILE A 215 -11.91 6.95 4.70
CA ILE A 215 -12.20 6.57 3.30
C ILE A 215 -11.60 7.56 2.30
N GLU A 216 -11.53 8.83 2.66
CA GLU A 216 -10.98 9.92 1.84
C GLU A 216 -9.47 9.74 1.58
N LYS A 217 -8.76 8.99 2.42
CA LYS A 217 -7.33 8.70 2.26
C LYS A 217 -7.06 7.42 1.47
N TRP A 218 -8.10 6.71 1.03
CA TRP A 218 -7.94 5.45 0.33
C TRP A 218 -7.34 5.66 -1.06
N LYS A 219 -6.28 4.90 -1.35
CA LYS A 219 -5.61 4.91 -2.66
C LYS A 219 -5.61 3.50 -3.23
N ASN A 220 -5.73 3.37 -4.56
CA ASN A 220 -5.76 2.06 -5.24
C ASN A 220 -4.50 1.21 -4.98
N ARG A 221 -3.36 1.83 -4.68
CA ARG A 221 -2.08 1.17 -4.36
C ARG A 221 -1.59 1.54 -2.96
N TYR A 222 -2.46 1.40 -1.96
CA TYR A 222 -2.03 1.56 -0.58
C TYR A 222 -1.03 0.45 -0.20
N PRO A 223 0.18 0.78 0.30
CA PRO A 223 1.16 -0.24 0.68
C PRO A 223 0.68 -0.98 1.92
N VAL A 224 0.52 -2.30 1.81
CA VAL A 224 0.11 -3.19 2.90
C VAL A 224 0.87 -4.49 2.71
N SER A 225 1.61 -4.91 3.75
CA SER A 225 2.43 -6.12 3.72
C SER A 225 1.59 -7.38 3.89
N ASP A 226 2.13 -8.53 3.49
CA ASP A 226 1.47 -9.82 3.70
C ASP A 226 1.28 -10.12 5.20
N ASP A 227 2.20 -9.69 6.07
CA ASP A 227 2.07 -9.85 7.52
C ASP A 227 0.91 -9.03 8.09
N GLN A 228 0.72 -7.79 7.61
CA GLN A 228 -0.46 -7.00 7.98
C GLN A 228 -1.76 -7.65 7.51
N LEU A 229 -1.79 -8.22 6.30
CA LEU A 229 -2.97 -8.92 5.79
C LEU A 229 -3.25 -10.20 6.58
N ARG A 230 -2.22 -10.94 7.01
CA ARG A 230 -2.37 -12.09 7.91
C ARG A 230 -2.93 -11.67 9.26
N ALA A 231 -2.41 -10.61 9.86
CA ALA A 231 -2.93 -10.07 11.12
C ALA A 231 -4.40 -9.62 11.03
N VAL A 232 -4.86 -9.18 9.86
CA VAL A 232 -6.29 -8.91 9.61
C VAL A 232 -7.08 -10.22 9.52
N LEU A 233 -6.57 -11.21 8.80
CA LEU A 233 -7.22 -12.51 8.67
C LEU A 233 -7.33 -13.28 9.99
N ASP A 234 -6.33 -13.13 10.86
CA ASP A 234 -6.31 -13.73 12.20
C ASP A 234 -7.36 -13.10 13.12
N ARG A 235 -7.59 -11.78 12.98
CA ARG A 235 -8.64 -11.06 13.72
C ARG A 235 -10.04 -11.29 13.16
N HIS A 236 -10.14 -11.53 11.84
CA HIS A 236 -11.40 -11.63 11.10
C HIS A 236 -11.49 -12.90 10.25
N PRO A 237 -11.35 -14.10 10.84
CA PRO A 237 -11.28 -15.34 10.08
C PRO A 237 -12.55 -15.65 9.27
N GLU A 238 -13.70 -15.13 9.71
CA GLU A 238 -15.02 -15.24 9.10
C GLU A 238 -15.17 -14.48 7.78
N ILE A 239 -14.24 -13.58 7.43
CA ILE A 239 -14.21 -12.96 6.10
C ILE A 239 -14.12 -14.00 4.98
N ARG A 240 -13.55 -15.19 5.27
CA ARG A 240 -13.52 -16.33 4.34
C ARG A 240 -14.92 -16.76 3.88
N HIS A 241 -15.92 -16.64 4.74
CA HIS A 241 -17.32 -16.91 4.36
C HIS A 241 -17.83 -15.85 3.38
N SER A 242 -17.61 -14.58 3.69
CA SER A 242 -17.98 -13.45 2.83
C SER A 242 -17.31 -13.51 1.45
N VAL A 243 -16.08 -14.01 1.35
CA VAL A 243 -15.40 -14.21 0.06
C VAL A 243 -16.17 -15.19 -0.83
N LYS A 244 -16.72 -16.28 -0.28
CA LYS A 244 -17.52 -17.25 -1.03
C LYS A 244 -18.85 -16.66 -1.54
N ARG A 245 -19.39 -15.66 -0.81
CA ARG A 245 -20.60 -14.91 -1.18
C ARG A 245 -20.30 -13.68 -2.02
N GLY A 246 -19.02 -13.31 -2.14
CA GLY A 246 -18.56 -12.13 -2.85
C GLY A 246 -19.03 -12.16 -4.30
N LYS A 247 -19.40 -10.98 -4.81
CA LYS A 247 -19.88 -10.75 -6.19
C LYS A 247 -21.28 -11.33 -6.50
N PRO A 248 -22.33 -10.93 -5.76
CA PRO A 248 -23.70 -11.37 -6.04
C PRO A 248 -24.21 -10.84 -7.39
N ILE A 249 -23.72 -9.68 -7.85
CA ILE A 249 -24.14 -9.06 -9.11
C ILE A 249 -22.98 -9.05 -10.10
N PRO A 250 -23.15 -9.57 -11.33
CA PRO A 250 -22.17 -9.43 -12.41
C PRO A 250 -21.80 -7.95 -12.61
N ARG A 251 -20.51 -7.66 -12.84
CA ARG A 251 -19.91 -6.31 -12.96
C ARG A 251 -19.69 -5.53 -11.65
N ALA A 252 -20.29 -5.93 -10.53
CA ALA A 252 -19.92 -5.35 -9.24
C ALA A 252 -18.50 -5.79 -8.83
N SER A 253 -17.77 -4.89 -8.17
CA SER A 253 -16.42 -5.18 -7.65
C SER A 253 -16.48 -6.23 -6.55
N ALA A 254 -15.91 -7.42 -6.81
CA ALA A 254 -15.94 -8.56 -5.88
C ALA A 254 -15.41 -8.19 -4.49
N ARG A 255 -14.22 -7.56 -4.40
CA ARG A 255 -13.62 -7.12 -3.13
C ARG A 255 -14.50 -6.13 -2.36
N ALA A 256 -15.18 -5.23 -3.05
CA ALA A 256 -16.07 -4.23 -2.43
C ALA A 256 -17.32 -4.91 -1.86
N THR A 257 -17.96 -5.77 -2.66
CA THR A 257 -19.14 -6.52 -2.19
C THR A 257 -18.80 -7.51 -1.08
N THR A 258 -17.61 -8.11 -1.11
CA THR A 258 -17.13 -9.01 -0.05
C THR A 258 -17.00 -8.25 1.27
N LEU A 259 -16.40 -7.05 1.25
CA LEU A 259 -16.27 -6.24 2.45
C LEU A 259 -17.64 -5.80 2.97
N VAL A 260 -18.57 -5.37 2.10
CA VAL A 260 -19.93 -4.99 2.57
C VAL A 260 -20.67 -6.18 3.16
N HIS A 261 -20.60 -7.37 2.53
CA HIS A 261 -21.17 -8.60 3.09
C HIS A 261 -20.63 -8.90 4.49
N TYR A 262 -19.31 -8.80 4.62
CA TYR A 262 -18.60 -9.01 5.87
C TYR A 262 -19.07 -8.03 6.95
N LEU A 263 -19.09 -6.73 6.65
CA LEU A 263 -19.53 -5.70 7.59
C LEU A 263 -21.01 -5.85 7.98
N ALA A 264 -21.87 -6.23 7.03
CA ALA A 264 -23.27 -6.55 7.29
C ALA A 264 -23.41 -7.78 8.22
N THR A 265 -22.60 -8.81 8.01
CA THR A 265 -22.54 -10.00 8.88
C THR A 265 -22.14 -9.63 10.30
N GLN A 266 -21.11 -8.79 10.45
CA GLN A 266 -20.70 -8.29 11.76
C GLN A 266 -21.81 -7.48 12.45
N ALA A 267 -22.49 -6.60 11.70
CA ALA A 267 -23.61 -5.81 12.23
C ALA A 267 -24.83 -6.67 12.61
N CYS A 268 -25.07 -7.78 11.91
CA CYS A 268 -26.15 -8.72 12.21
C CYS A 268 -25.82 -9.72 13.33
N GLY A 269 -24.54 -9.91 13.65
CA GLY A 269 -24.09 -10.99 14.54
C GLY A 269 -24.25 -12.40 13.94
N SER A 270 -24.81 -12.52 12.73
CA SER A 270 -24.92 -13.77 11.98
C SER A 270 -24.88 -13.51 10.47
N SER A 271 -24.50 -14.54 9.70
CA SER A 271 -24.44 -14.45 8.24
C SER A 271 -25.78 -14.74 7.56
N GLU A 272 -26.83 -15.16 8.28
CA GLU A 272 -28.07 -15.64 7.69
C GLU A 272 -28.79 -14.57 6.86
N VAL A 273 -28.99 -13.38 7.44
CA VAL A 273 -29.69 -12.28 6.76
C VAL A 273 -28.86 -11.70 5.60
N PRO A 274 -27.54 -11.41 5.77
CA PRO A 274 -26.70 -11.02 4.65
C PRO A 274 -26.64 -12.06 3.52
N ASP A 275 -26.49 -13.35 3.84
CA ASP A 275 -26.46 -14.44 2.85
C ASP A 275 -27.75 -14.45 2.02
N GLN A 276 -28.90 -14.35 2.68
CA GLN A 276 -30.21 -14.32 2.02
C GLN A 276 -30.34 -13.11 1.09
N TRP A 277 -29.95 -11.92 1.55
CA TRP A 277 -30.01 -10.72 0.73
C TRP A 277 -29.06 -10.78 -0.46
N TYR A 278 -27.84 -11.30 -0.28
CA TYR A 278 -26.89 -11.49 -1.38
C TYR A 278 -27.37 -12.55 -2.38
N ALA A 279 -28.05 -13.60 -1.91
CA ALA A 279 -28.68 -14.59 -2.79
C ALA A 279 -29.80 -13.96 -3.64
N GLN A 280 -30.68 -13.16 -3.02
CA GLN A 280 -31.72 -12.40 -3.73
C GLN A 280 -31.11 -11.43 -4.74
N LEU A 281 -30.04 -10.72 -4.37
CA LEU A 281 -29.31 -9.85 -5.30
C LEU A 281 -28.75 -10.61 -6.50
N GLY A 282 -28.41 -11.90 -6.35
CA GLY A 282 -27.89 -12.76 -7.41
C GLY A 282 -28.95 -13.27 -8.37
N THR A 283 -30.08 -13.77 -7.84
CA THR A 283 -31.18 -14.30 -8.65
C THR A 283 -32.07 -13.18 -9.22
N GLY A 284 -32.30 -12.12 -8.43
CA GLY A 284 -33.31 -11.09 -8.70
C GLY A 284 -34.72 -11.51 -8.28
N GLU A 285 -34.87 -12.69 -7.68
CA GLU A 285 -36.14 -13.23 -7.19
C GLU A 285 -36.41 -12.74 -5.76
N ASN A 286 -37.68 -12.81 -5.35
CA ASN A 286 -38.15 -12.43 -4.00
C ASN A 286 -37.95 -10.95 -3.63
N PHE A 287 -37.71 -10.08 -4.63
CA PHE A 287 -37.83 -8.64 -4.47
C PHE A 287 -39.21 -8.14 -4.90
N GLN A 288 -39.75 -7.19 -4.16
CA GLN A 288 -40.90 -6.38 -4.56
C GLN A 288 -40.46 -5.22 -5.46
N ARG A 289 -41.42 -4.69 -6.22
CA ARG A 289 -41.22 -3.50 -7.05
C ARG A 289 -40.77 -2.34 -6.15
N ARG A 290 -39.59 -1.77 -6.45
CA ARG A 290 -38.90 -0.69 -5.70
C ARG A 290 -38.11 -1.11 -4.45
N ASP A 291 -37.86 -2.40 -4.24
CA ASP A 291 -36.95 -2.82 -3.18
C ASP A 291 -35.53 -2.27 -3.43
N PRO A 292 -34.84 -1.75 -2.39
CA PRO A 292 -33.50 -1.20 -2.51
C PRO A 292 -32.50 -2.15 -3.19
N GLY A 293 -32.58 -3.45 -2.90
CA GLY A 293 -31.75 -4.48 -3.53
C GLY A 293 -32.03 -4.66 -5.02
N LEU A 294 -33.30 -4.60 -5.45
CA LEU A 294 -33.67 -4.68 -6.85
C LEU A 294 -33.21 -3.45 -7.64
N VAL A 295 -33.35 -2.25 -7.04
CA VAL A 295 -32.83 -1.00 -7.63
C VAL A 295 -31.31 -1.07 -7.81
N LEU A 296 -30.59 -1.55 -6.79
CA LEU A 296 -29.14 -1.77 -6.87
C LEU A 296 -28.77 -2.76 -7.97
N ARG A 297 -29.48 -3.89 -8.06
CA ARG A 297 -29.25 -4.91 -9.09
C ARG A 297 -29.45 -4.34 -10.49
N ASN A 298 -30.55 -3.63 -10.72
CA ASN A 298 -30.87 -3.02 -12.01
C ASN A 298 -29.84 -1.96 -12.41
N TYR A 299 -29.32 -1.21 -11.43
CA TYR A 299 -28.24 -0.24 -11.63
C TYR A 299 -26.98 -0.89 -12.26
N PHE A 300 -26.59 -2.09 -11.82
CA PHE A 300 -25.38 -2.78 -12.33
C PHE A 300 -25.63 -3.59 -13.61
N LEU A 301 -26.80 -4.21 -13.75
CA LEU A 301 -27.11 -5.03 -14.92
C LEU A 301 -27.39 -4.19 -16.17
N GLY A 302 -27.90 -2.96 -15.99
CA GLY A 302 -28.39 -2.13 -17.08
C GLY A 302 -29.70 -2.69 -17.66
N GLY A 303 -30.40 -1.88 -18.45
CA GLY A 303 -31.59 -2.35 -19.17
C GLY A 303 -32.96 -2.01 -18.58
N GLU A 304 -33.07 -1.16 -17.55
CA GLU A 304 -34.35 -0.48 -17.30
C GLU A 304 -34.70 0.42 -18.50
N MET A 305 -35.94 0.28 -19.00
CA MET A 305 -36.52 1.21 -19.96
C MET A 305 -36.59 2.57 -19.29
N THR A 306 -35.87 3.54 -19.86
CA THR A 306 -36.04 4.95 -19.51
C THR A 306 -37.47 5.39 -19.83
N GLU A 307 -37.95 6.48 -19.24
CA GLU A 307 -39.25 7.10 -19.60
C GLU A 307 -39.37 7.42 -21.09
N LYS A 308 -38.24 7.51 -21.80
CA LYS A 308 -38.13 7.74 -23.25
C LYS A 308 -38.02 6.45 -24.09
N GLY A 309 -38.25 5.27 -23.51
CA GLY A 309 -38.24 3.98 -24.23
C GLY A 309 -36.85 3.41 -24.55
N ASN A 310 -35.77 4.14 -24.26
CA ASN A 310 -34.41 3.65 -24.47
C ASN A 310 -33.95 2.76 -23.31
N ARG A 311 -33.21 1.68 -23.61
CA ARG A 311 -32.52 0.88 -22.58
C ARG A 311 -31.39 1.69 -21.97
N SER A 312 -31.37 1.80 -20.64
CA SER A 312 -30.25 2.42 -19.93
C SER A 312 -28.95 1.66 -20.21
N PRO A 313 -27.87 2.32 -20.69
CA PRO A 313 -26.62 1.65 -20.98
C PRO A 313 -26.02 1.07 -19.70
N ALA A 314 -25.35 -0.09 -19.81
CA ALA A 314 -24.57 -0.63 -18.71
C ALA A 314 -23.49 0.40 -18.33
N ARG A 315 -23.49 0.85 -17.06
CA ARG A 315 -22.52 1.86 -16.61
C ARG A 315 -21.11 1.29 -16.59
N GLY A 316 -20.14 2.13 -16.96
CA GLY A 316 -18.71 1.78 -16.98
C GLY A 316 -18.15 1.41 -15.61
N MET A 317 -16.87 1.01 -15.57
CA MET A 317 -16.19 0.51 -14.38
C MET A 317 -16.30 1.49 -13.19
N GLN A 318 -16.97 1.10 -12.10
CA GLN A 318 -17.07 1.89 -10.88
C GLN A 318 -15.85 1.68 -9.97
N SER A 319 -15.50 2.70 -9.19
CA SER A 319 -14.47 2.53 -8.16
C SER A 319 -14.96 1.60 -7.04
N ALA A 320 -14.04 0.92 -6.35
CA ALA A 320 -14.43 0.06 -5.23
C ALA A 320 -15.20 0.82 -4.14
N ILE A 321 -14.85 2.09 -3.90
CA ILE A 321 -15.53 2.97 -2.95
C ILE A 321 -16.97 3.22 -3.37
N GLN A 322 -17.21 3.53 -4.65
CA GLN A 322 -18.56 3.71 -5.18
C GLN A 322 -19.41 2.45 -5.04
N VAL A 323 -18.84 1.27 -5.36
CA VAL A 323 -19.56 -0.01 -5.20
C VAL A 323 -19.92 -0.25 -3.74
N MET A 324 -18.97 -0.05 -2.81
CA MET A 324 -19.25 -0.21 -1.38
C MET A 324 -20.35 0.74 -0.90
N HIS A 325 -20.29 2.02 -1.30
CA HIS A 325 -21.30 3.00 -0.94
C HIS A 325 -22.70 2.54 -1.41
N LEU A 326 -22.83 2.19 -2.69
CA LEU A 326 -24.12 1.74 -3.24
C LEU A 326 -24.67 0.49 -2.53
N PHE A 327 -23.81 -0.50 -2.28
CA PHE A 327 -24.20 -1.71 -1.56
C PHE A 327 -24.57 -1.42 -0.11
N ALA A 328 -23.80 -0.60 0.61
CA ALA A 328 -24.07 -0.23 1.99
C ALA A 328 -25.36 0.59 2.12
N THR A 329 -25.60 1.53 1.20
CA THR A 329 -26.86 2.31 1.17
C THR A 329 -28.05 1.40 0.91
N ALA A 330 -27.97 0.51 -0.08
CA ALA A 330 -29.06 -0.42 -0.38
C ALA A 330 -29.35 -1.37 0.79
N TRP A 331 -28.30 -1.94 1.41
CA TRP A 331 -28.42 -2.77 2.61
C TRP A 331 -29.10 -2.03 3.76
N ASN A 332 -28.58 -0.85 4.13
CA ASN A 332 -29.13 -0.04 5.22
C ASN A 332 -30.60 0.35 4.98
N ASN A 333 -30.96 0.64 3.73
CA ASN A 333 -32.35 0.90 3.34
C ASN A 333 -33.22 -0.34 3.45
N THR A 334 -32.71 -1.51 3.07
CA THR A 334 -33.41 -2.79 3.28
C THR A 334 -33.64 -3.04 4.78
N CYS A 335 -32.64 -2.82 5.64
CA CYS A 335 -32.77 -3.02 7.08
C CYS A 335 -33.75 -2.03 7.75
N THR A 336 -33.61 -0.74 7.45
CA THR A 336 -34.47 0.30 8.06
C THR A 336 -35.85 0.37 7.44
N GLY A 337 -36.01 -0.17 6.23
CA GLY A 337 -37.13 0.09 5.32
C GLY A 337 -37.39 1.59 5.10
N GLN A 338 -36.37 2.43 5.26
CA GLN A 338 -36.38 3.82 4.83
C GLN A 338 -36.00 3.91 3.35
N GLN A 339 -36.65 4.80 2.61
CA GLN A 339 -36.29 5.15 1.24
C GLN A 339 -35.28 6.27 1.23
N ARG A 340 -34.14 6.08 1.88
CA ARG A 340 -33.07 7.02 1.62
C ARG A 340 -32.60 6.79 0.19
N VAL A 341 -32.82 7.79 -0.63
CA VAL A 341 -32.47 7.88 -2.03
C VAL A 341 -31.05 7.30 -2.24
N ILE A 342 -30.93 6.14 -2.92
CA ILE A 342 -29.65 5.39 -3.12
C ILE A 342 -28.59 6.23 -3.87
N ALA A 343 -29.02 7.33 -4.49
CA ALA A 343 -28.19 8.45 -4.88
C ALA A 343 -29.11 9.64 -5.16
N LYS A 344 -28.68 10.88 -4.85
CA LYS A 344 -29.23 12.20 -5.22
C LYS A 344 -29.49 12.38 -6.76
N ALA A 345 -29.69 11.29 -7.51
CA ALA A 345 -29.78 11.17 -8.96
C ALA A 345 -31.16 10.73 -9.48
N PHE A 346 -32.12 10.34 -8.62
CA PHE A 346 -33.47 9.97 -9.08
C PHE A 346 -34.53 10.44 -8.09
N GLY A 347 -35.32 11.44 -8.50
CA GLY A 347 -36.44 11.98 -7.74
C GLY A 347 -37.62 11.00 -7.67
N ASN A 348 -38.24 10.96 -6.49
CA ASN A 348 -39.57 10.41 -6.19
C ASN A 348 -39.80 8.90 -6.41
N TYR A 349 -39.63 8.09 -5.35
CA TYR A 349 -40.29 6.76 -5.30
C TYR A 349 -40.70 6.37 -3.87
N GLY A 350 -42.00 6.06 -3.67
CA GLY A 350 -42.67 5.65 -2.42
C GLY A 350 -42.64 4.13 -2.09
N VAL A 351 -42.67 3.75 -0.79
CA VAL A 351 -42.55 2.35 -0.25
C VAL A 351 -43.90 1.69 -0.02
N PRO A 352 -44.00 0.35 -0.17
CA PRO A 352 -44.92 -0.51 0.56
C PRO A 352 -44.24 -1.37 1.66
N ASN A 353 -44.99 -1.70 2.71
CA ASN A 353 -44.55 -2.34 3.96
C ASN A 353 -44.06 -3.80 3.82
N LEU A 354 -42.85 -4.09 4.32
CA LEU A 354 -42.33 -5.45 4.57
C LEU A 354 -41.91 -5.59 6.03
N LYS A 355 -42.03 -6.80 6.62
CA LYS A 355 -41.59 -7.15 7.99
C LYS A 355 -40.06 -7.14 8.07
N ARG A 356 -39.49 -6.24 8.90
CA ARG A 356 -38.08 -5.80 8.87
C ARG A 356 -37.22 -6.41 9.99
N PRO A 357 -35.91 -6.66 9.77
CA PRO A 357 -34.92 -6.74 10.85
C PRO A 357 -34.86 -5.39 11.58
N GLY A 358 -34.85 -5.39 12.91
CA GLY A 358 -34.95 -4.15 13.72
C GLY A 358 -33.76 -3.16 13.57
N PRO A 359 -33.89 -1.95 14.16
CA PRO A 359 -32.93 -0.83 14.06
C PRO A 359 -31.51 -1.08 14.59
N ASN A 360 -31.22 -2.25 15.16
CA ASN A 360 -29.92 -2.61 15.73
C ASN A 360 -28.90 -3.13 14.69
N HIS A 361 -29.28 -3.22 13.42
CA HIS A 361 -28.44 -3.80 12.33
C HIS A 361 -27.81 -2.74 11.41
N LEU A 362 -27.77 -1.48 11.84
CA LEU A 362 -27.28 -0.35 11.06
C LEU A 362 -25.74 -0.31 11.02
N PHE A 363 -25.18 -0.31 9.82
CA PHE A 363 -23.77 0.01 9.62
C PHE A 363 -23.62 1.50 9.30
N ARG A 364 -23.03 2.29 10.22
CA ARG A 364 -22.70 3.71 9.95
C ARG A 364 -21.48 3.76 9.02
N PHE A 365 -21.72 3.97 7.74
CA PHE A 365 -20.67 4.34 6.79
C PHE A 365 -20.24 5.79 7.11
N PRO A 366 -18.98 6.07 7.47
CA PRO A 366 -18.54 7.42 7.76
C PRO A 366 -18.28 8.14 6.43
N MET A 367 -19.32 8.66 5.80
CA MET A 367 -19.17 9.83 4.94
C MET A 367 -19.52 11.03 5.81
N LYS A 368 -18.65 12.05 5.85
CA LYS A 368 -19.12 13.38 6.27
C LYS A 368 -20.32 13.71 5.40
N ASP A 369 -21.43 14.08 6.03
CA ASP A 369 -22.49 14.83 5.36
C ASP A 369 -21.78 15.99 4.66
N SER A 370 -21.66 15.93 3.34
CA SER A 370 -21.18 17.04 2.56
C SER A 370 -22.24 18.13 2.74
N GLY A 371 -21.95 19.05 3.65
CA GLY A 371 -22.78 20.21 3.92
C GLY A 371 -22.98 20.98 2.63
N GLU A 372 -24.16 20.82 2.05
CA GLU A 372 -24.79 21.78 1.15
C GLU A 372 -26.10 22.18 1.83
N ALA A 373 -25.97 22.91 2.94
CA ALA A 373 -27.07 23.63 3.58
C ALA A 373 -26.97 25.15 3.35
N ASP A 374 -25.89 25.64 2.75
CA ASP A 374 -25.76 27.03 2.31
C ASP A 374 -25.45 27.04 0.82
N MET A 375 -26.47 27.40 0.03
CA MET A 375 -26.46 28.08 -1.28
C MET A 375 -27.86 27.90 -1.88
N LEU A 376 -28.86 28.42 -1.16
CA LEU A 376 -30.13 28.84 -1.72
C LEU A 376 -30.03 30.33 -2.03
N SER A 377 -29.52 30.64 -3.22
CA SER A 377 -30.01 31.74 -4.06
C SER A 377 -29.97 31.31 -5.51
#